data_AF-A0A2N8P3R5-F1
#
_entry.id   AF-A0A2N8P3R5-F1
#
_cell.length_a   1.000
_cell.length_b   1.000
_cell.length_c   1.000
_cell.angle_alpha   90.00
_cell.angle_beta   90.00
_cell.angle_gamma   90.00
#
_symmetry.space_group_name_H-M   'P 1'
#
loop_
_entity.id
_entity.type
_entity.pdbx_description
1 polymer ?
#
loop_
_entity_poly.entity_id
_entity_poly.type
_entity_poly.pdbx_seq_one_letter_code
_entity_poly.pdbx_strand_id
1 'polypeptide(L)'
;MRIGITGHRGLPDEVEQRVRQELAEAVKAYPPDELVGVSCIADGPDAWFARSVLDRGGRVEVVIPAAEYRNSLPGWHHVTYDEILDRASDVHHTGLDEPTSQAHMAGSELLVGLVDEVLAVWDGQPARGYGGTADVVAYAQRIGVPVRVLWPEGATRD
;
A
#
# COMPACT_ATOMS: atom_id res chain seq x y z
N MET A 1 10.00 -13.53 -1.36
CA MET A 1 9.42 -12.72 -0.29
C MET A 1 8.32 -11.85 -0.87
N ARG A 2 7.13 -11.84 -0.27
CA ARG A 2 5.97 -11.05 -0.71
C ARG A 2 5.64 -10.03 0.37
N ILE A 3 5.64 -8.74 0.01
CA ILE A 3 5.47 -7.65 0.97
C ILE A 3 4.29 -6.79 0.55
N GLY A 4 3.33 -6.65 1.45
CA GLY A 4 2.18 -5.76 1.30
C GLY A 4 2.48 -4.37 1.83
N ILE A 5 1.72 -3.39 1.38
CA ILE A 5 1.75 -2.02 1.90
C ILE A 5 0.34 -1.54 2.27
N THR A 6 0.26 -0.75 3.33
CA THR A 6 -0.88 0.11 3.64
C THR A 6 -0.36 1.42 4.20
N GLY A 7 -1.03 2.54 3.95
CA GLY A 7 -0.52 3.81 4.44
C GLY A 7 -1.49 4.98 4.43
N HIS A 8 -1.22 5.96 5.29
CA HIS A 8 -1.91 7.24 5.30
C HIS A 8 -1.64 8.03 4.01
N ARG A 9 -2.70 8.55 3.39
CA ARG A 9 -2.62 9.42 2.23
C ARG A 9 -2.58 10.90 2.64
N GLY A 10 -2.04 11.76 1.78
CA GLY A 10 -2.01 13.21 2.00
C GLY A 10 -1.16 13.63 3.20
N LEU A 11 0.01 13.01 3.37
CA LEU A 11 0.97 13.37 4.43
C LEU A 11 1.56 14.77 4.18
N PRO A 12 1.94 15.52 5.24
CA PRO A 12 2.71 16.75 5.08
C PRO A 12 4.06 16.50 4.37
N ASP A 13 4.53 17.46 3.58
CA ASP A 13 5.72 17.32 2.73
C ASP A 13 6.96 16.78 3.47
N GLU A 14 7.21 17.26 4.69
CA GLU A 14 8.35 16.82 5.51
C GLU A 14 8.22 15.35 5.94
N VAL A 15 7.00 14.91 6.28
CA VAL A 15 6.70 13.54 6.67
C VAL A 15 6.75 12.62 5.45
N GLU A 16 6.21 13.06 4.32
CA GLU A 16 6.29 12.35 3.04
C GLU A 16 7.74 12.04 2.66
N GLN A 17 8.64 13.03 2.70
CA GLN A 17 10.05 12.82 2.34
C GLN A 17 10.71 11.76 3.22
N ARG A 18 10.45 11.78 4.53
CA ARG A 18 10.99 10.80 5.48
C ARG A 18 10.40 9.41 5.26
N VAL A 19 9.09 9.30 5.05
CA VAL A 19 8.42 8.04 4.75
C VAL A 19 8.93 7.42 3.46
N ARG A 20 9.15 8.22 2.41
CA ARG A 20 9.74 7.72 1.15
C ARG A 20 11.13 7.13 1.36
N GLN A 21 11.95 7.75 2.20
CA GLN A 21 13.27 7.22 2.56
C GLN A 21 13.14 5.90 3.33
N GLU A 22 12.28 5.83 4.34
CA GLU A 22 12.04 4.61 5.11
C GLU A 22 11.51 3.46 4.26
N LEU A 23 10.57 3.74 3.35
CA LEU A 23 10.07 2.76 2.38
C LEU A 23 11.18 2.27 1.46
N ALA A 24 11.98 3.19 0.90
CA ALA A 24 13.10 2.80 0.05
C ALA A 24 14.06 1.88 0.80
N GLU A 25 14.49 2.25 2.02
CA GLU A 25 15.36 1.42 2.86
C GLU A 25 14.74 0.06 3.23
N ALA A 26 13.45 0.02 3.55
CA ALA A 26 12.73 -1.23 3.81
C ALA A 26 12.77 -2.17 2.60
N VAL A 27 12.56 -1.64 1.38
CA VAL A 27 12.69 -2.41 0.14
C VAL A 27 14.14 -2.83 -0.10
N LYS A 28 15.14 -2.03 0.30
CA LYS A 28 16.56 -2.38 0.15
C LYS A 28 16.99 -3.61 0.94
N ALA A 29 16.27 -3.91 2.03
CA ALA A 29 16.57 -5.06 2.88
C ALA A 29 16.36 -6.41 2.18
N TYR A 30 15.73 -6.43 1.00
CA TYR A 30 15.41 -7.65 0.26
C TYR A 30 16.13 -7.72 -1.10
N PRO A 31 16.60 -8.91 -1.52
CA PRO A 31 17.10 -9.15 -2.88
C PRO A 31 16.01 -8.86 -3.92
N PRO A 32 16.27 -8.05 -4.97
CA PRO A 32 15.22 -7.63 -5.88
C PRO A 32 14.58 -8.75 -6.69
N ASP A 33 15.36 -9.74 -7.12
CA ASP A 33 14.91 -10.90 -7.90
C ASP A 33 13.94 -11.82 -7.13
N GLU A 34 13.98 -11.76 -5.79
CA GLU A 34 13.11 -12.53 -4.91
C GLU A 34 11.96 -11.70 -4.31
N LEU A 35 11.90 -10.40 -4.59
CA LEU A 35 10.94 -9.48 -4.00
C LEU A 35 9.70 -9.30 -4.89
N VAL A 36 8.53 -9.53 -4.29
CA VAL A 36 7.23 -9.15 -4.85
C VAL A 36 6.56 -8.14 -3.93
N GLY A 37 6.32 -6.92 -4.41
CA GLY A 37 5.49 -5.93 -3.73
C GLY A 37 4.02 -6.09 -4.11
N VAL A 38 3.12 -6.08 -3.14
CA VAL A 38 1.67 -6.15 -3.36
C VAL A 38 1.02 -4.87 -2.84
N SER A 39 0.24 -4.19 -3.67
CA SER A 39 -0.35 -2.89 -3.32
C SER A 39 -1.72 -2.67 -3.96
N CYS A 40 -2.57 -1.88 -3.30
CA CYS A 40 -3.80 -1.36 -3.89
C CYS A 40 -3.55 -0.10 -4.74
N ILE A 41 -2.30 0.36 -4.86
CA ILE A 41 -1.81 1.47 -5.69
C ILE A 41 -2.55 2.81 -5.49
N ALA A 42 -3.03 3.04 -4.28
CA ALA A 42 -3.55 4.34 -3.85
C ALA A 42 -2.48 5.46 -4.00
N ASP A 43 -2.92 6.71 -4.03
CA ASP A 43 -2.02 7.85 -3.96
C ASP A 43 -1.26 7.86 -2.62
N GLY A 44 0.02 8.25 -2.65
CA GLY A 44 0.86 8.27 -1.45
C GLY A 44 1.66 6.97 -1.25
N PRO A 45 1.77 6.45 -0.01
CA PRO A 45 2.65 5.34 0.34
C PRO A 45 2.56 4.10 -0.56
N ASP A 46 1.36 3.71 -0.95
CA ASP A 46 1.11 2.57 -1.86
C ASP A 46 1.89 2.70 -3.17
N ALA A 47 1.74 3.82 -3.87
CA ALA A 47 2.45 4.07 -5.11
C ALA A 47 3.96 4.28 -4.93
N TRP A 48 4.39 4.89 -3.81
CA TRP A 48 5.81 5.09 -3.51
C TRP A 48 6.53 3.76 -3.27
N PHE A 49 5.88 2.84 -2.55
CA PHE A 49 6.36 1.49 -2.34
C PHE A 49 6.44 0.72 -3.66
N ALA A 50 5.34 0.69 -4.44
CA ALA A 50 5.29 -0.03 -5.70
C ALA A 50 6.39 0.45 -6.68
N ARG A 51 6.59 1.77 -6.80
CA ARG A 51 7.69 2.34 -7.60
C ARG A 51 9.06 1.92 -7.06
N SER A 52 9.26 1.98 -5.75
CA SER A 52 10.54 1.59 -5.14
C SER A 52 10.90 0.12 -5.37
N VAL A 53 9.90 -0.77 -5.39
CA VAL A 53 10.08 -2.18 -5.75
C VAL A 53 10.47 -2.31 -7.23
N LEU A 54 9.72 -1.66 -8.12
CA LEU A 54 9.96 -1.67 -9.57
C LEU A 54 11.34 -1.10 -9.96
N ASP A 55 11.76 0.00 -9.34
CA ASP A 55 13.03 0.68 -9.62
C ASP A 55 14.25 -0.18 -9.22
N ARG A 56 14.05 -1.11 -8.29
CA ARG A 56 15.07 -2.09 -7.90
C ARG A 56 15.09 -3.35 -8.76
N GLY A 57 14.14 -3.49 -9.69
CA GLY A 57 13.97 -4.69 -10.51
C GLY A 57 13.15 -5.80 -9.85
N GLY A 58 12.46 -5.49 -8.74
CA GLY A 58 11.47 -6.38 -8.15
C GLY A 58 10.18 -6.42 -8.96
N ARG A 59 9.29 -7.35 -8.60
CA ARG A 59 7.98 -7.49 -9.24
C ARG A 59 6.90 -6.82 -8.39
N VAL A 60 5.89 -6.27 -9.05
CA VAL A 60 4.70 -5.74 -8.38
C VAL A 60 3.49 -6.57 -8.80
N GLU A 61 2.64 -6.90 -7.83
CA GLU A 61 1.28 -7.38 -8.07
C GLU A 61 0.31 -6.33 -7.53
N VAL A 62 -0.77 -6.11 -8.27
CA VAL A 62 -1.75 -5.08 -7.91
C VAL A 62 -3.03 -5.74 -7.44
N VAL A 63 -3.60 -5.23 -6.36
CA VAL A 63 -4.96 -5.58 -5.94
C VAL A 63 -5.89 -4.44 -6.31
N ILE A 64 -6.97 -4.73 -7.02
CA ILE A 64 -7.99 -3.76 -7.43
C ILE A 64 -9.20 -3.91 -6.51
N PRO A 65 -9.42 -2.96 -5.58
CA PRO A 65 -10.51 -3.06 -4.59
C PRO A 65 -11.90 -3.02 -5.20
N ALA A 66 -12.06 -2.33 -6.33
CA ALA A 66 -13.31 -2.19 -7.07
C ALA A 66 -13.05 -1.77 -8.54
N ALA A 67 -13.98 -2.06 -9.45
CA ALA A 67 -13.86 -1.72 -10.87
C ALA A 67 -13.68 -0.21 -11.11
N GLU A 68 -14.41 0.62 -10.34
CA GLU A 68 -14.33 2.08 -10.44
C GLU A 68 -13.25 2.71 -9.53
N TYR A 69 -12.39 1.89 -8.90
CA TYR A 69 -11.43 2.35 -7.90
C TYR A 69 -10.53 3.48 -8.40
N ARG A 70 -10.02 3.37 -9.63
CA ARG A 70 -9.21 4.42 -10.28
C ARG A 70 -9.92 5.78 -10.29
N ASN A 71 -11.23 5.81 -10.50
CA ASN A 71 -12.01 7.04 -10.57
C ASN A 71 -12.18 7.72 -9.19
N SER A 72 -12.04 6.96 -8.11
CA SER A 72 -12.05 7.49 -6.73
C SER A 72 -10.73 8.15 -6.32
N LEU A 73 -9.64 7.87 -7.06
CA LEU A 73 -8.32 8.43 -6.79
C LEU A 73 -8.22 9.85 -7.37
N PRO A 74 -7.36 10.71 -6.78
CA PRO A 74 -7.13 12.05 -7.32
C PRO A 74 -6.68 12.00 -8.79
N GLY A 75 -7.22 12.89 -9.63
CA GLY A 75 -6.92 12.89 -11.07
C GLY A 75 -5.43 13.06 -11.40
N TRP A 76 -4.66 13.72 -10.54
CA TRP A 76 -3.21 13.86 -10.70
C TRP A 76 -2.46 12.53 -10.52
N HIS A 77 -3.05 11.56 -9.82
CA HIS A 77 -2.43 10.26 -9.54
C HIS A 77 -2.69 9.24 -10.66
N HIS A 78 -3.67 9.49 -11.53
CA HIS A 78 -4.11 8.56 -12.57
C HIS A 78 -2.98 8.08 -13.48
N VAL A 79 -2.07 8.97 -13.90
CA VAL A 79 -0.90 8.58 -14.72
C VAL A 79 0.01 7.61 -13.96
N THR A 80 0.29 7.89 -12.69
CA THR A 80 1.12 7.03 -11.84
C THR A 80 0.48 5.66 -11.63
N TYR A 81 -0.83 5.66 -11.38
CA TYR A 81 -1.63 4.45 -11.23
C TYR A 81 -1.53 3.58 -12.49
N ASP A 82 -1.78 4.15 -13.67
CA ASP A 82 -1.77 3.43 -14.94
C ASP A 82 -0.38 2.86 -15.25
N GLU A 83 0.68 3.66 -15.04
CA GLU A 83 2.07 3.21 -15.23
C GLU A 83 2.46 2.01 -14.34
N ILE A 84 1.99 2.00 -13.09
CA ILE A 84 2.28 0.88 -12.18
C ILE A 84 1.45 -0.34 -12.59
N LEU A 85 0.18 -0.14 -12.92
CA LEU A 85 -0.73 -1.21 -13.33
C LEU A 85 -0.23 -1.90 -14.62
N ASP A 86 0.21 -1.14 -15.61
CA ASP A 86 0.76 -1.66 -16.88
C ASP A 86 2.04 -2.48 -16.68
N ARG A 87 2.78 -2.23 -15.59
CA ARG A 87 4.01 -2.94 -15.21
C ARG A 87 3.76 -4.07 -14.21
N ALA A 88 2.53 -4.25 -13.74
CA ALA A 88 2.19 -5.28 -12.79
C ALA A 88 2.41 -6.67 -13.40
N SER A 89 3.03 -7.56 -12.63
CA SER A 89 3.21 -8.95 -13.02
C SER A 89 1.96 -9.80 -12.82
N ASP A 90 1.02 -9.35 -11.98
CA ASP A 90 -0.31 -9.93 -11.78
C ASP A 90 -1.28 -8.87 -11.25
N VAL A 91 -2.58 -9.06 -11.50
CA VAL A 91 -3.65 -8.17 -11.07
C VAL A 91 -4.79 -8.97 -10.45
N HIS A 92 -5.04 -8.72 -9.17
CA HIS A 92 -6.05 -9.40 -8.37
C HIS A 92 -7.29 -8.52 -8.22
N HIS A 93 -8.45 -9.02 -8.63
CA HIS A 93 -9.71 -8.28 -8.51
C HIS A 93 -10.56 -8.86 -7.39
N THR A 94 -11.15 -7.99 -6.56
CA THR A 94 -12.16 -8.38 -5.56
C THR A 94 -13.50 -8.75 -6.21
N GLY A 95 -13.74 -8.26 -7.44
CA GLY A 95 -15.01 -8.40 -8.16
C GLY A 95 -16.09 -7.40 -7.75
N LEU A 96 -15.78 -6.41 -6.92
CA LEU A 96 -16.69 -5.33 -6.55
C LEU A 96 -16.69 -4.21 -7.60
N ASP A 97 -17.81 -3.50 -7.74
CA ASP A 97 -17.94 -2.43 -8.74
C ASP A 97 -17.57 -1.06 -8.17
N GLU A 98 -18.17 -0.67 -7.04
CA GLU A 98 -18.02 0.65 -6.43
C GLU A 98 -16.93 0.69 -5.32
N PRO A 99 -16.10 1.75 -5.26
CA PRO A 99 -15.01 1.89 -4.29
C PRO A 99 -15.50 2.40 -2.93
N THR A 100 -16.41 1.65 -2.31
CA THR A 100 -16.88 1.90 -0.95
C THR A 100 -15.80 1.60 0.09
N SER A 101 -16.00 2.03 1.34
CA SER A 101 -15.12 1.65 2.46
C SER A 101 -15.00 0.12 2.61
N GLN A 102 -16.08 -0.61 2.33
CA GLN A 102 -16.11 -2.07 2.33
C GLN A 102 -15.28 -2.65 1.19
N ALA A 103 -15.34 -2.04 0.01
CA ALA A 103 -14.51 -2.45 -1.12
C ALA A 103 -13.03 -2.21 -0.85
N HIS A 104 -12.68 -1.06 -0.26
CA HIS A 104 -11.31 -0.78 0.18
C HIS A 104 -10.82 -1.83 1.17
N MET A 105 -11.62 -2.15 2.19
CA MET A 105 -11.25 -3.19 3.14
C MET A 105 -11.13 -4.56 2.46
N ALA A 106 -12.07 -4.95 1.59
CA ALA A 106 -11.99 -6.22 0.87
C ALA A 106 -10.70 -6.34 0.03
N GLY A 107 -10.29 -5.24 -0.62
CA GLY A 107 -9.01 -5.15 -1.32
C GLY A 107 -7.83 -5.32 -0.36
N SER A 108 -7.85 -4.65 0.80
CA SER A 108 -6.82 -4.80 1.83
C SER A 108 -6.78 -6.22 2.41
N GLU A 109 -7.91 -6.87 2.68
CA GLU A 109 -7.97 -8.24 3.18
C GLU A 109 -7.38 -9.24 2.17
N LEU A 110 -7.69 -9.05 0.88
CA LEU A 110 -7.10 -9.83 -0.21
C LEU A 110 -5.59 -9.60 -0.29
N LEU A 111 -5.12 -8.35 -0.23
CA LEU A 111 -3.69 -8.00 -0.20
C LEU A 111 -2.99 -8.69 0.97
N VAL A 112 -3.53 -8.59 2.18
CA VAL A 112 -2.94 -9.18 3.38
C VAL A 112 -2.88 -10.72 3.26
N GLY A 113 -3.88 -11.34 2.64
CA GLY A 113 -3.87 -12.80 2.37
C GLY A 113 -2.84 -13.26 1.34
N LEU A 114 -2.27 -12.34 0.56
CA LEU A 114 -1.28 -12.64 -0.48
C LEU A 114 0.16 -12.44 -0.04
N VAL A 115 0.44 -11.94 1.17
CA VAL A 115 1.78 -11.45 1.56
C VAL A 115 2.33 -12.12 2.80
N ASP A 116 3.67 -12.12 2.92
CA ASP A 116 4.41 -12.65 4.06
C ASP A 116 4.58 -11.60 5.18
N GLU A 117 4.52 -10.31 4.83
CA GLU A 117 4.66 -9.16 5.74
C GLU A 117 3.88 -7.97 5.18
N VAL A 118 3.35 -7.11 6.06
CA VAL A 118 2.76 -5.82 5.69
C VAL A 118 3.61 -4.68 6.23
N LEU A 119 4.05 -3.78 5.36
CA LEU A 119 4.55 -2.46 5.74
C LEU A 119 3.36 -1.54 6.01
N ALA A 120 3.37 -0.86 7.15
CA ALA A 120 2.30 0.07 7.53
C ALA A 120 2.86 1.47 7.75
N VAL A 121 2.55 2.40 6.85
CA VAL A 121 2.82 3.83 7.06
C VAL A 121 1.72 4.40 7.94
N TRP A 122 1.93 4.33 9.25
CA TRP A 122 0.88 4.48 10.25
C TRP A 122 1.37 5.16 11.53
N ASP A 123 0.67 6.21 11.95
CA ASP A 123 0.92 7.01 13.16
C ASP A 123 0.51 6.33 14.48
N GLY A 124 0.06 5.08 14.45
CA GLY A 124 -0.45 4.37 15.63
C GLY A 124 -1.87 4.77 16.04
N GLN A 125 -2.51 5.72 15.33
CA GLN A 125 -3.84 6.23 15.69
C GLN A 125 -4.97 5.44 15.01
N PRO A 126 -6.20 5.46 15.57
CA PRO A 126 -7.35 4.85 14.92
C PRO A 126 -7.60 5.37 13.50
N ALA A 127 -8.25 4.54 12.68
CA ALA A 127 -8.65 4.92 11.34
C ALA A 127 -9.67 6.07 11.37
N ARG A 128 -9.61 6.98 10.39
CA ARG A 128 -10.60 8.05 10.21
C ARG A 128 -11.95 7.55 9.66
N GLY A 129 -11.95 6.34 9.12
CA GLY A 129 -13.12 5.66 8.59
C GLY A 129 -12.77 4.20 8.29
N TYR A 130 -13.78 3.36 8.12
CA TYR A 130 -13.59 1.93 7.87
C TYR A 130 -12.77 1.67 6.60
N GLY A 131 -11.90 0.67 6.66
CA GLY A 131 -10.97 0.32 5.58
C GLY A 131 -9.75 1.25 5.52
N GLY A 132 -9.49 1.99 6.60
CA GLY A 132 -8.27 2.78 6.74
C GLY A 132 -7.10 1.95 7.27
N THR A 133 -5.89 2.55 7.25
CA THR A 133 -4.64 1.88 7.63
C THR A 133 -4.70 1.13 8.96
N ALA A 134 -5.33 1.70 10.00
CA ALA A 134 -5.43 1.04 11.30
C ALA A 134 -6.28 -0.25 11.27
N ASP A 135 -7.33 -0.29 10.44
CA ASP A 135 -8.17 -1.49 10.27
C ASP A 135 -7.39 -2.59 9.56
N VAL A 136 -6.57 -2.23 8.56
CA VAL A 136 -5.70 -3.16 7.84
C VAL A 136 -4.62 -3.74 8.78
N VAL A 137 -4.01 -2.89 9.62
CA VAL A 137 -3.05 -3.32 10.64
C VAL A 137 -3.71 -4.30 11.62
N ALA A 138 -4.89 -3.95 12.14
CA ALA A 138 -5.63 -4.82 13.05
C ALA A 138 -6.01 -6.16 12.39
N TYR A 139 -6.42 -6.13 11.11
CA TYR A 139 -6.73 -7.33 10.35
C TYR A 139 -5.50 -8.24 10.15
N ALA A 140 -4.38 -7.68 9.70
CA ALA A 140 -3.13 -8.42 9.51
C ALA A 140 -2.67 -9.10 10.80
N GLN A 141 -2.66 -8.36 11.91
CA GLN A 141 -2.35 -8.91 13.24
C GLN A 141 -3.31 -10.03 13.65
N ARG A 142 -4.62 -9.85 13.41
CA ARG A 142 -5.64 -10.85 13.75
C ARG A 142 -5.44 -12.17 13.02
N ILE A 143 -4.98 -12.15 11.77
CA ILE A 143 -4.75 -13.36 10.98
C ILE A 143 -3.29 -13.86 11.03
N GLY A 144 -2.44 -13.22 11.82
CA GLY A 144 -1.06 -13.64 12.06
C GLY A 144 -0.04 -13.21 11.02
N VAL A 145 -0.37 -12.24 10.15
CA VAL A 145 0.58 -11.64 9.20
C VAL A 145 1.38 -10.56 9.92
N PRO A 146 2.73 -10.65 9.95
CA PRO A 146 3.58 -9.63 10.56
C PRO A 146 3.34 -8.24 9.98
N VAL A 147 3.30 -7.24 10.86
CA VAL A 147 3.19 -5.82 10.48
C VAL A 147 4.45 -5.08 10.93
N ARG A 148 5.13 -4.41 9.99
CA ARG A 148 6.21 -3.48 10.27
C ARG A 148 5.73 -2.06 10.07
N VAL A 149 5.69 -1.29 11.16
CA VAL A 149 5.29 0.11 11.12
C VAL A 149 6.46 0.97 10.66
N LEU A 150 6.21 1.85 9.68
CA LEU A 150 7.13 2.85 9.16
C LEU A 150 6.53 4.23 9.44
N TRP A 151 6.90 4.80 10.59
CA TRP A 151 6.44 6.13 10.98
C TRP A 151 7.60 6.91 11.56
N PRO A 152 7.97 8.05 10.94
CA PRO A 152 9.13 8.79 11.38
C PRO A 152 8.96 9.35 12.81
N GLU A 153 9.98 9.23 13.64
CA GLU A 153 9.94 9.75 15.01
C GLU A 153 9.60 11.25 15.03
N GLY A 154 8.69 11.63 15.94
CA GLY A 154 8.20 13.00 16.10
C GLY A 154 7.28 13.50 14.99
N ALA A 155 6.93 12.68 14.00
CA ALA A 155 6.02 13.08 12.93
C ALA A 155 4.56 13.10 13.39
N THR A 156 3.82 14.08 12.89
CA THR A 156 2.36 14.19 13.02
C THR A 156 1.74 13.94 11.65
N ARG A 157 0.58 13.29 11.62
CA ARG A 157 -0.16 13.02 10.38
C ARG A 157 -0.73 14.29 9.73
N ASP A 158 -0.88 15.37 10.51
CA ASP A 158 -1.55 16.64 10.19
C ASP A 158 -0.60 17.83 10.38
#